data_AF-A0A2N3DTA9-F1
#
_entry.id   AF-A0A2N3DTA9-F1
#
_cell.length_a   1.000
_cell.length_b   1.000
_cell.length_c   1.000
_cell.angle_alpha   90.00
_cell.angle_beta   90.00
_cell.angle_gamma   90.00
#
_symmetry.space_group_name_H-M   'P 1'
#
loop_
_entity.id
_entity.type
_entity.pdbx_description
1 polymer ?
#
loop_
_entity_poly.entity_id
_entity_poly.type
_entity_poly.pdbx_seq_one_letter_code
_entity_poly.pdbx_strand_id
1 'polypeptide(L)'
;NNEYMGMVRQWQELTYESRYSNSYSDSLPDFVKLAEAYGWKGIRIHDESELDEGIAAMLAHDGPVVVDCLVAQDANCLPMIPSGAAHTEMMLYGDAVDGTMDDEAKALV
;
A
#
# COMPACT_ATOMS: atom_id res chain seq x y z
N ASN A 1 5.67 -0.35 4.03
CA ASN A 1 4.99 -1.51 4.60
C ASN A 1 3.66 -1.05 5.16
N ASN A 2 2.60 -1.32 4.40
CA ASN A 2 1.23 -1.02 4.79
C ASN A 2 0.52 -2.27 5.33
N GLU A 3 1.21 -3.40 5.55
CA GLU A 3 0.69 -4.64 6.13
C GLU A 3 -0.48 -5.33 5.39
N TYR A 4 -0.82 -4.82 4.20
CA TYR A 4 -1.90 -5.32 3.36
C TYR A 4 -1.44 -5.53 1.92
N MET A 5 -2.18 -6.35 1.18
CA MET A 5 -2.19 -6.31 -0.29
C MET A 5 -2.97 -5.06 -0.74
N GLY A 6 -2.37 -3.88 -0.56
CA GLY A 6 -3.06 -2.58 -0.64
C GLY A 6 -3.97 -2.39 -1.86
N MET A 7 -3.50 -2.80 -3.05
CA MET A 7 -4.30 -2.73 -4.29
C MET A 7 -5.52 -3.65 -4.25
N VAL A 8 -5.36 -4.91 -3.80
CA VAL A 8 -6.48 -5.85 -3.67
C VAL A 8 -7.47 -5.37 -2.61
N ARG A 9 -6.98 -4.83 -1.49
CA ARG A 9 -7.82 -4.23 -0.45
C ARG A 9 -8.62 -3.04 -1.00
N GLN A 10 -8.00 -2.11 -1.75
CA GLN A 10 -8.72 -1.01 -2.40
C GLN A 10 -9.85 -1.51 -3.31
N TRP A 11 -9.61 -2.53 -4.14
CA TRP A 11 -10.67 -3.14 -4.95
C TRP A 11 -11.75 -3.84 -4.12
N GLN A 12 -11.40 -4.48 -3.00
CA GLN A 12 -12.37 -5.08 -2.09
C GLN A 12 -13.27 -4.04 -1.41
N GLU A 13 -12.73 -2.87 -1.07
CA GLU A 13 -13.51 -1.72 -0.59
C GLU A 13 -14.50 -1.24 -1.65
N LEU A 14 -14.03 -1.01 -2.88
CA LEU A 14 -14.85 -0.43 -3.96
C LEU A 14 -15.94 -1.40 -4.48
N THR A 15 -15.64 -2.70 -4.53
CA THR A 15 -16.44 -3.63 -5.33
C THR A 15 -17.17 -4.68 -4.50
N TYR A 16 -16.69 -4.95 -3.28
CA TYR A 16 -17.10 -6.08 -2.46
C TYR A 16 -17.49 -5.68 -1.03
N GLU A 17 -18.02 -4.46 -0.84
CA GLU A 17 -18.55 -4.00 0.46
C GLU A 17 -17.50 -4.11 1.59
N SER A 18 -16.24 -3.80 1.27
CA SER A 18 -15.11 -3.91 2.20
C SER A 18 -14.92 -5.31 2.80
N ARG A 19 -15.31 -6.37 2.07
CA ARG A 19 -15.03 -7.76 2.45
C ARG A 19 -13.58 -8.11 2.17
N TYR A 20 -12.73 -7.92 3.17
CA TYR A 20 -11.31 -8.26 3.12
C TYR A 20 -11.08 -9.78 3.13
N SER A 21 -10.94 -10.39 1.95
CA SER A 21 -10.71 -11.82 1.82
C SER A 21 -9.22 -12.10 1.61
N ASN A 22 -8.52 -12.47 2.68
CA ASN A 22 -7.08 -12.83 2.70
C ASN A 22 -6.14 -11.76 2.10
N SER A 23 -6.52 -10.48 2.20
CA SER A 23 -5.75 -9.34 1.69
C SER A 23 -4.96 -8.61 2.79
N TYR A 24 -5.02 -9.09 4.03
CA TYR A 24 -4.22 -8.65 5.16
C TYR A 24 -3.09 -9.65 5.42
N SER A 25 -1.96 -9.19 5.95
CA SER A 25 -0.80 -10.05 6.22
C SER A 25 -0.43 -10.03 7.70
N ASP A 26 -1.02 -10.94 8.47
CA ASP A 26 -0.68 -11.16 9.89
C ASP A 26 0.72 -11.79 10.08
N SER A 27 1.34 -12.25 8.99
CA SER A 27 2.54 -13.10 9.01
C SER A 27 3.75 -12.49 8.29
N LEU A 28 3.86 -11.16 8.29
CA LEU A 28 5.04 -10.50 7.75
C LEU A 28 6.29 -10.80 8.60
N PRO A 29 7.44 -11.09 7.97
CA PRO A 29 8.69 -11.28 8.68
C PRO A 29 9.22 -9.94 9.21
N ASP A 30 10.14 -10.01 10.17
CA ASP A 30 10.93 -8.84 10.55
C ASP A 30 11.95 -8.51 9.44
N PHE A 31 11.61 -7.56 8.57
CA PHE A 31 12.43 -7.21 7.41
C PHE A 31 13.82 -6.66 7.76
N VAL A 32 13.98 -6.02 8.93
CA VAL A 32 15.28 -5.57 9.42
C VAL A 32 16.18 -6.77 9.71
N LYS A 33 15.68 -7.73 10.50
CA LYS A 33 16.42 -8.97 10.80
C LYS A 33 16.69 -9.81 9.56
N LEU A 34 15.74 -9.82 8.61
CA LEU A 34 15.95 -10.45 7.32
C LEU A 34 17.14 -9.82 6.60
N ALA A 35 17.22 -8.49 6.50
CA ALA A 35 18.35 -7.81 5.88
C ALA A 35 19.69 -8.14 6.58
N GLU A 36 19.70 -8.10 7.91
CA GLU A 36 20.88 -8.44 8.71
C GLU A 36 21.36 -9.87 8.48
N ALA A 37 20.44 -10.84 8.31
CA ALA A 37 20.79 -12.23 8.00
C ALA A 37 21.50 -12.40 6.65
N TYR A 38 21.29 -11.46 5.71
CA TYR A 38 21.99 -11.41 4.42
C TYR A 38 23.25 -10.53 4.47
N GLY A 39 23.61 -9.99 5.63
CA GLY A 39 24.74 -9.07 5.81
C GLY A 39 24.48 -7.66 5.27
N TRP A 40 23.22 -7.28 5.11
CA TRP A 40 22.80 -5.96 4.63
C TRP A 40 22.38 -5.07 5.79
N LYS A 41 22.36 -3.76 5.57
CA LYS A 41 21.82 -2.82 6.57
C LYS A 41 20.30 -2.87 6.55
N GLY A 42 19.69 -3.13 7.70
CA GLY A 42 18.25 -2.93 7.91
C GLY A 42 17.97 -1.58 8.57
N ILE A 43 16.95 -0.87 8.11
CA ILE A 43 16.44 0.37 8.72
C ILE A 43 14.93 0.20 8.87
N ARG A 44 14.38 0.56 10.03
CA ARG A 44 12.92 0.66 10.22
C ARG A 44 12.56 2.12 10.49
N ILE A 45 11.50 2.59 9.84
CA ILE A 45 10.91 3.93 10.02
C ILE A 45 9.49 3.71 10.49
N HIS A 46 9.17 4.14 11.70
CA HIS A 46 7.87 3.92 12.33
C HIS A 46 6.89 5.08 12.12
N ASP A 47 7.41 6.30 12.05
CA ASP A 47 6.60 7.51 11.90
C ASP A 47 7.31 8.58 11.05
N GLU A 48 6.56 9.62 10.71
CA GLU A 48 7.00 10.70 9.82
C GLU A 48 8.23 11.44 10.35
N SER A 49 8.41 11.56 11.67
CA SER A 49 9.53 12.30 12.25
C SER A 49 10.89 11.63 12.02
N GLU A 50 10.87 10.32 11.80
CA GLU A 50 12.06 9.50 11.51
C GLU A 50 12.38 9.44 10.01
N LEU A 51 11.48 9.91 9.14
CA LEU A 51 11.55 9.69 7.69
C LEU A 51 12.81 10.33 7.07
N ASP A 52 13.06 11.60 7.36
CA ASP A 52 14.19 12.34 6.81
C ASP A 52 15.53 11.73 7.25
N GLU A 53 15.65 11.38 8.54
CA GLU A 53 16.85 10.74 9.08
C GLU A 53 17.04 9.33 8.50
N GLY A 54 15.97 8.55 8.39
CA GLY A 54 16.00 7.21 7.81
C GLY A 54 16.43 7.20 6.34
N ILE A 55 15.92 8.14 5.54
CA ILE A 55 16.33 8.32 4.13
C ILE A 55 17.79 8.75 4.06
N ALA A 56 18.22 9.71 4.88
CA ALA A 56 19.61 10.15 4.91
C ALA A 56 20.57 8.99 5.28
N ALA A 57 20.20 8.18 6.29
CA ALA A 57 20.98 7.03 6.73
C ALA A 57 21.01 5.88 5.71
N MET A 58 19.95 5.72 4.90
CA MET A 58 19.91 4.80 3.77
C MET A 58 20.89 5.26 2.68
N LEU A 59 20.81 6.52 2.26
CA LEU A 59 21.63 7.07 1.18
C LEU A 59 23.12 7.18 1.53
N ALA A 60 23.44 7.40 2.81
CA ALA A 60 24.82 7.50 3.28
C ALA A 60 25.54 6.15 3.45
N HIS A 61 24.82 5.02 3.36
CA HIS A 61 25.42 3.70 3.54
C HIS A 61 26.08 3.20 2.25
N ASP A 62 27.36 2.84 2.33
CA ASP A 62 28.09 2.19 1.23
C ASP A 62 27.81 0.69 1.23
N GLY A 63 26.67 0.30 0.63
CA GLY A 63 26.24 -1.09 0.55
C GLY A 63 24.72 -1.26 0.38
N PRO A 64 24.23 -2.51 0.28
CA PRO A 64 22.82 -2.81 0.22
C PRO A 64 22.09 -2.45 1.53
N VAL A 65 20.96 -1.77 1.40
CA VAL A 65 20.07 -1.39 2.50
C VAL A 65 18.66 -1.87 2.22
N VAL A 66 17.98 -2.39 3.23
CA VAL A 66 16.52 -2.59 3.24
C VAL A 66 15.93 -1.60 4.22
N VAL A 67 15.00 -0.78 3.73
CA VAL A 67 14.21 0.13 4.56
C VAL A 67 12.79 -0.40 4.68
N ASP A 68 12.41 -0.78 5.89
CA ASP A 68 11.04 -1.11 6.27
C ASP A 68 10.36 0.14 6.80
N CYS A 69 9.74 0.92 5.91
CA CYS A 69 9.02 2.14 6.25
C CYS A 69 7.55 1.83 6.48
N LEU A 70 7.04 2.00 7.70
CA LEU A 70 5.61 1.90 7.98
C LEU A 70 4.88 3.06 7.31
N VAL A 71 3.74 2.75 6.70
CA VAL A 71 2.87 3.74 6.03
C VAL A 71 1.41 3.44 6.37
N ALA A 72 0.52 4.40 6.12
CA ALA A 72 -0.91 4.22 6.33
C ALA A 72 -1.44 2.96 5.62
N GLN A 73 -2.22 2.16 6.35
CA GLN A 73 -2.75 0.88 5.87
C GLN A 73 -3.89 1.07 4.86
N ASP A 74 -4.67 2.14 5.02
CA ASP A 74 -5.94 2.41 4.34
C ASP A 74 -5.82 3.39 3.16
N ALA A 75 -4.61 3.87 2.85
CA ALA A 75 -4.40 4.81 1.76
C ALA A 75 -4.79 4.19 0.40
N ASN A 76 -5.63 4.90 -0.35
CA ASN A 76 -6.07 4.53 -1.71
C ASN A 76 -5.29 5.30 -2.78
N CYS A 77 -5.04 4.63 -3.91
CA CYS A 77 -4.42 5.25 -5.09
C CYS A 77 -5.48 6.00 -5.90
N LEU A 78 -5.39 7.34 -5.92
CA LEU A 78 -6.26 8.24 -6.68
C LEU A 78 -5.40 9.26 -7.45
N PRO A 79 -5.89 9.86 -8.56
CA PRO A 79 -7.18 9.60 -9.19
C PRO A 79 -7.21 8.22 -9.87
N MET A 80 -8.41 7.65 -9.98
CA MET A 80 -8.63 6.30 -10.55
C MET A 80 -9.80 6.33 -11.53
N ILE A 81 -9.63 5.73 -12.70
CA ILE A 81 -10.72 5.45 -13.63
C ILE A 81 -11.25 4.05 -13.29
N PRO A 82 -12.52 3.90 -12.84
CA PRO A 82 -13.10 2.60 -12.60
C PRO A 82 -13.14 1.75 -13.88
N SER A 83 -13.11 0.42 -13.73
CA SER A 83 -13.18 -0.46 -14.91
C SER A 83 -14.47 -0.21 -15.70
N GLY A 84 -14.34 -0.05 -17.01
CA GLY A 84 -15.46 0.29 -17.90
C GLY A 84 -15.84 1.77 -17.99
N ALA A 85 -15.27 2.66 -17.17
CA ALA A 85 -15.58 4.09 -17.19
C ALA A 85 -14.77 4.86 -18.25
N ALA A 86 -15.29 6.01 -18.69
CA ALA A 86 -14.58 6.92 -19.58
C ALA A 86 -13.45 7.66 -18.85
N HIS A 87 -12.46 8.16 -19.60
CA HIS A 87 -11.33 8.91 -19.02
C HIS A 87 -11.76 10.20 -18.31
N THR A 88 -12.94 10.73 -18.64
CA THR A 88 -13.52 11.91 -17.99
C THR A 88 -14.27 11.59 -16.70
N GLU A 89 -14.44 10.31 -16.36
CA GLU A 89 -15.19 9.81 -15.21
C GLU A 89 -14.22 9.29 -14.13
N MET A 90 -13.19 10.07 -13.83
CA MET A 90 -12.20 9.76 -12.79
C MET A 90 -12.75 10.01 -11.40
N MET A 91 -12.49 9.09 -10.48
CA MET A 91 -12.62 9.32 -9.04
C MET A 91 -11.43 10.15 -8.55
N LEU A 92 -11.70 11.24 -7.83
CA LEU A 92 -10.72 12.15 -7.25
C LEU A 92 -10.59 11.96 -5.74
N TYR A 93 -9.56 12.57 -5.15
CA TYR A 93 -9.40 12.59 -3.70
C TYR A 93 -10.58 13.29 -3.00
N GLY A 94 -11.20 12.61 -2.04
CA GLY A 94 -12.34 13.12 -1.28
C GLY A 94 -13.70 12.76 -1.87
N ASP A 95 -13.75 12.11 -3.04
CA ASP A 95 -14.99 11.52 -3.54
C ASP A 95 -15.40 10.37 -2.62
N ALA A 96 -16.63 10.44 -2.11
CA ALA A 96 -17.21 9.33 -1.37
C ALA A 96 -17.62 8.25 -2.38
N VAL A 97 -16.89 7.15 -2.39
CA VAL A 97 -17.35 5.94 -3.09
C VAL A 97 -18.32 5.22 -2.15
N ASP A 98 -19.55 5.70 -2.11
CA ASP A 98 -20.66 5.00 -1.45
C ASP A 98 -21.38 4.15 -2.51
N GLY A 99 -21.44 2.85 -2.26
CA GLY A 99 -22.16 1.89 -3.10
C GLY A 99 -21.27 0.91 -3.86
N THR A 100 -21.85 -0.27 -4.10
CA THR A 100 -21.30 -1.30 -4.97
C THR A 100 -21.13 -0.78 -6.39
N MET A 101 -19.95 -0.94 -6.99
CA MET A 101 -19.78 -0.79 -8.43
C MET A 101 -20.82 -1.64 -9.20
N ASP A 102 -21.28 -1.17 -10.36
CA ASP A 102 -22.23 -1.91 -11.20
C ASP A 102 -21.65 -3.27 -11.63
N ASP A 103 -22.51 -4.28 -11.81
CA ASP A 103 -22.10 -5.66 -12.06
C ASP A 103 -21.28 -5.82 -13.35
N GLU A 104 -21.53 -4.98 -14.36
CA GLU A 104 -20.70 -4.94 -15.58
C GLU A 104 -19.27 -4.47 -15.28
N ALA A 105 -19.09 -3.51 -14.37
CA ALA A 105 -17.78 -3.03 -13.96
C ALA A 105 -17.04 -4.05 -13.08
N LYS A 106 -17.76 -4.85 -12.28
CA LYS A 106 -17.19 -5.97 -11.52
C LYS A 106 -16.63 -7.06 -12.42
N ALA A 107 -17.26 -7.31 -13.57
CA ALA A 107 -16.90 -8.38 -14.50
C ALA A 107 -15.62 -8.11 -15.32
N LEU A 108 -15.11 -6.88 -15.29
CA LEU A 108 -13.94 -6.43 -16.06
C LEU A 108 -12.64 -6.41 -15.25
N VAL A 109 -12.66 -6.86 -14.00
CA VAL A 109 -11.51 -6.86 -13.06
C VAL A 109 -11.08 -8.29 -12.75
#